data_AF-A0A174A587-F1
#
_entry.id   AF-A0A174A587-F1
#
_cell.length_a   1.000
_cell.length_b   1.000
_cell.length_c   1.000
_cell.angle_alpha   90.00
_cell.angle_beta   90.00
_cell.angle_gamma   90.00
#
_symmetry.space_group_name_H-M   'P 1'
#
loop_
_entity.id
_entity.type
_entity.pdbx_description
1 polymer ?
#
loop_
_entity_poly.entity_id
_entity_poly.type
_entity_poly.pdbx_seq_one_letter_code
_entity_poly.pdbx_strand_id
1 'polypeptide(L)'
;MENIVYNTVMSNLLISGTKACAVIPRELMSVDPAYQRLETRNHRKIKAMHDNFDHMIMDALLVVPHPEECTFSIVDGYGRFIASEGILDKLECVVITSAPSDPDERRHFEASIFTRQSLYTEKVTPLQMHKANLILGEPNAVALQEVVDEYNLSIAEDKGVRKPGTIGSYTSAYRIIKAKGKIAYESIISTCCKAGYNLSGDGLCDKIIRNLYKIYCFYGDIGLVKVLPIMRGTEPSTLKAKGIAAYPERVELSLALYLQDYLVSLGEPKQFNEKGKKIS
;
A
#
# COMPACT_ATOMS: atom_id res chain seq x y z
N MET A 1 14.54 2.69 45.58
CA MET A 1 14.17 4.12 45.51
C MET A 1 12.83 4.14 44.80
N GLU A 2 11.75 4.52 45.48
CA GLU A 2 10.43 4.62 44.81
C GLU A 2 10.54 5.66 43.69
N ASN A 3 10.27 5.24 42.45
CA ASN A 3 10.18 6.18 41.34
C ASN A 3 8.85 6.93 41.48
N ILE A 4 8.93 8.15 42.03
CA ILE A 4 7.79 9.04 42.28
C ILE A 4 6.98 9.27 41.00
N VAL A 5 7.66 9.37 39.84
CA VAL A 5 7.01 9.63 38.55
C VAL A 5 6.19 8.42 38.12
N TYR A 6 6.75 7.22 38.20
CA TYR A 6 6.03 5.97 37.92
C TYR A 6 4.79 5.80 38.81
N ASN A 7 4.96 5.96 40.12
CA ASN A 7 3.86 5.85 41.08
C ASN A 7 2.77 6.90 40.83
N THR A 8 3.16 8.12 40.43
CA THR A 8 2.22 9.19 40.07
C THR A 8 1.39 8.80 38.84
N VAL A 9 2.00 8.21 37.81
CA VAL A 9 1.29 7.71 36.63
C VAL A 9 0.31 6.60 37.03
N MET A 10 0.76 5.62 37.80
CA MET A 10 -0.07 4.50 38.25
C MET A 10 -1.26 4.95 39.12
N SER A 11 -1.08 6.01 39.91
CA SER A 11 -2.12 6.56 40.78
C SER A 11 -3.16 7.39 40.03
N ASN A 12 -2.81 7.95 38.88
CA ASN A 12 -3.67 8.81 38.06
C ASN A 12 -4.24 8.09 36.82
N LEU A 13 -4.19 6.75 36.80
CA LEU A 13 -4.76 5.96 35.73
C LEU A 13 -6.27 6.23 35.60
N LEU A 14 -6.69 6.65 34.40
CA LEU A 14 -8.10 6.79 34.08
C LEU A 14 -8.64 5.43 33.63
N ILE A 15 -9.29 4.72 34.55
CA ILE A 15 -9.80 3.37 34.30
C ILE A 15 -10.98 3.42 33.32
N SER A 16 -10.88 2.63 32.25
CA SER A 16 -11.91 2.42 31.24
C SER A 16 -12.04 0.92 30.94
N GLY A 17 -12.90 0.24 31.72
CA GLY A 17 -13.06 -1.22 31.62
C GLY A 17 -11.83 -1.96 32.16
N THR A 18 -11.24 -2.86 31.36
CA THR A 18 -10.04 -3.65 31.72
C THR A 18 -8.72 -2.95 31.37
N LYS A 19 -8.77 -1.73 30.84
CA LYS A 19 -7.61 -0.92 30.49
C LYS A 19 -7.71 0.44 31.18
N ALA A 20 -6.60 1.15 31.27
CA ALA A 20 -6.58 2.52 31.72
C ALA A 20 -5.90 3.42 30.70
N CYS A 21 -6.25 4.71 30.68
CA CYS A 21 -5.56 5.71 29.87
C CYS A 21 -4.62 6.53 30.76
N ALA A 22 -3.44 6.85 30.23
CA ALA A 22 -2.46 7.69 30.90
C ALA A 22 -1.58 8.45 29.90
N VAL A 23 -1.04 9.58 30.34
CA VAL A 23 0.04 10.28 29.64
C VAL A 23 1.34 9.95 30.36
N ILE A 24 2.22 9.22 29.68
CA ILE A 24 3.41 8.62 30.30
C ILE A 24 4.67 9.29 29.74
N PRO A 25 5.59 9.76 30.61
CA PRO A 25 6.90 10.27 30.19
C PRO A 25 7.69 9.24 29.39
N ARG A 26 8.39 9.70 28.35
CA ARG A 26 9.20 8.83 27.48
C ARG A 26 10.26 8.04 28.24
N GLU A 27 10.86 8.64 29.25
CA GLU A 27 11.88 8.03 30.10
C GLU A 27 11.40 6.81 30.88
N LEU A 28 10.07 6.65 31.05
CA LEU A 28 9.49 5.47 31.71
C LEU A 28 9.15 4.36 30.72
N MET A 29 9.37 4.54 29.41
CA MET A 29 9.04 3.54 28.39
C MET A 29 10.17 2.54 28.21
N SER A 30 9.83 1.26 28.19
CA SER A 30 10.74 0.16 27.88
C SER A 30 10.26 -0.64 26.67
N VAL A 31 11.18 -1.36 26.04
CA VAL A 31 10.90 -2.21 24.87
C VAL A 31 11.71 -3.48 25.01
N ASP A 32 11.04 -4.63 24.89
CA ASP A 32 11.72 -5.92 24.92
C ASP A 32 12.30 -6.26 23.53
N PRO A 33 13.64 -6.35 23.39
CA PRO A 33 14.29 -6.69 22.13
C PRO A 33 14.01 -8.13 21.65
N ALA A 34 13.60 -9.05 22.52
CA ALA A 34 13.53 -10.47 22.19
C ALA A 34 12.39 -10.82 21.24
N TYR A 35 11.28 -10.08 21.29
CA TYR A 35 10.14 -10.30 20.39
C TYR A 35 9.88 -9.12 19.45
N GLN A 36 10.50 -7.96 19.67
CA GLN A 36 10.32 -6.78 18.84
C GLN A 36 11.43 -6.57 17.82
N ARG A 37 11.04 -6.04 16.65
CA ARG A 37 11.96 -5.74 15.55
C ARG A 37 12.68 -4.41 15.79
N LEU A 38 13.71 -4.44 16.63
CA LEU A 38 14.55 -3.26 16.86
C LEU A 38 15.48 -2.99 15.66
N GLU A 39 16.19 -4.03 15.18
CA GLU A 39 17.24 -3.86 14.15
C GLU A 39 16.73 -3.99 12.72
N THR A 40 15.69 -4.80 12.49
CA THR A 40 15.19 -5.13 11.13
C THR A 40 14.15 -4.14 10.62
N ARG A 41 14.00 -2.98 11.29
CA ARG A 41 12.94 -2.03 10.98
C ARG A 41 13.29 -1.19 9.74
N ASN A 42 12.25 -0.82 9.00
CA ASN A 42 12.40 0.03 7.83
C ASN A 42 12.61 1.48 8.27
N HIS A 43 13.87 1.89 8.37
CA HIS A 43 14.32 3.24 8.73
C HIS A 43 13.65 4.33 7.87
N ARG A 44 13.37 4.07 6.58
CA ARG A 44 12.68 5.05 5.72
C ARG A 44 11.24 5.30 6.15
N LYS A 45 10.54 4.25 6.62
CA LYS A 45 9.16 4.39 7.08
C LYS A 45 9.10 5.16 8.40
N ILE A 46 10.02 4.89 9.33
CA ILE A 46 10.12 5.62 10.59
C ILE A 46 10.45 7.09 10.34
N LYS A 47 11.42 7.36 9.46
CA LYS A 47 11.74 8.73 9.05
C LYS A 47 10.52 9.45 8.46
N ALA A 48 9.79 8.81 7.55
CA ALA A 48 8.58 9.41 6.98
C ALA A 48 7.49 9.68 8.04
N MET A 49 7.35 8.81 9.05
CA MET A 49 6.44 9.04 10.17
C MET A 49 6.88 10.22 11.06
N HIS A 50 8.19 10.39 11.27
CA HIS A 50 8.76 11.52 12.02
C HIS A 50 8.58 12.83 11.25
N ASP A 51 8.96 12.87 9.97
CA ASP A 51 8.86 14.05 9.10
C ASP A 51 7.40 14.52 8.92
N ASN A 52 6.42 13.64 9.09
CA ASN A 52 4.99 13.92 8.95
C ASN A 52 4.21 13.56 10.22
N PHE A 53 4.83 13.77 11.39
CA PHE A 53 4.19 13.42 12.65
C PHE A 53 2.91 14.25 12.86
N ASP A 54 1.77 13.57 13.03
CA ASP A 54 0.47 14.20 13.25
C ASP A 54 -0.21 13.57 14.48
N HIS A 55 -0.34 14.37 15.55
CA HIS A 55 -0.95 13.95 16.80
C HIS A 55 -2.40 13.47 16.65
N MET A 56 -3.14 14.00 15.68
CA MET A 56 -4.56 13.68 15.50
C MET A 56 -4.77 12.31 14.86
N ILE A 57 -3.76 11.79 14.16
CA ILE A 57 -3.83 10.53 13.41
C ILE A 57 -3.19 9.38 14.19
N MET A 58 -2.24 9.68 15.09
CA MET A 58 -1.52 8.65 15.83
C MET A 58 -2.35 8.13 17.01
N ASP A 59 -2.71 6.84 17.00
CA ASP A 59 -3.37 6.28 18.18
C ASP A 59 -2.42 6.24 19.38
N ALA A 60 -2.97 6.10 20.57
CA ALA A 60 -2.22 5.85 21.80
C ALA A 60 -1.39 4.55 21.72
N LEU A 61 -0.28 4.53 22.46
CA LEU A 61 0.58 3.34 22.61
C LEU A 61 -0.10 2.33 23.54
N LEU A 62 0.08 1.03 23.29
CA LEU A 62 -0.38 0.00 24.22
C LEU A 62 0.79 -0.44 25.08
N VAL A 63 0.65 -0.31 26.40
CA VAL A 63 1.74 -0.59 27.34
C VAL A 63 1.31 -1.50 28.50
N VAL A 64 2.27 -2.21 29.07
CA VAL A 64 2.12 -3.04 30.27
C VAL A 64 3.02 -2.46 31.36
N PRO A 65 2.51 -2.23 32.60
CA PRO A 65 3.35 -1.74 33.69
C PRO A 65 4.33 -2.81 34.17
N HIS A 66 5.57 -2.40 34.46
CA HIS A 66 6.62 -3.18 35.11
C HIS A 66 7.03 -2.55 36.44
N PRO A 67 6.31 -2.83 37.54
CA PRO A 67 6.57 -2.20 38.84
C PRO A 67 7.99 -2.44 39.37
N GLU A 68 8.56 -3.61 39.10
CA GLU A 68 9.90 -4.02 39.51
C GLU A 68 11.00 -3.17 38.86
N GLU A 69 10.78 -2.69 37.64
CA GLU A 69 11.69 -1.81 36.91
C GLU A 69 11.25 -0.34 36.96
N CYS A 70 10.05 -0.07 37.49
CA CYS A 70 9.39 1.24 37.42
C CYS A 70 9.24 1.77 35.98
N THR A 71 8.97 0.86 35.02
CA THR A 71 8.82 1.18 33.59
C THR A 71 7.46 0.70 33.04
N PHE A 72 7.17 1.08 31.79
CA PHE A 72 6.03 0.64 31.01
C PHE A 72 6.54 0.01 29.72
N SER A 73 6.40 -1.31 29.58
CA SER A 73 6.80 -2.05 28.38
C SER A 73 5.81 -1.76 27.25
N ILE A 74 6.32 -1.23 26.13
CA ILE A 74 5.53 -0.95 24.94
C ILE A 74 5.24 -2.26 24.23
N VAL A 75 3.98 -2.66 24.10
CA VAL A 75 3.56 -3.87 23.40
C VAL A 75 3.08 -3.56 21.98
N ASP A 76 2.43 -2.40 21.79
CA ASP A 76 2.10 -1.84 20.48
C ASP A 76 2.44 -0.36 20.41
N GLY A 77 2.84 0.10 19.23
CA GLY A 77 3.12 1.51 18.98
C GLY A 77 4.60 1.89 19.07
N TYR A 78 5.52 0.93 19.15
CA TYR A 78 6.96 1.23 19.11
C TYR A 78 7.39 2.10 17.90
N GLY A 79 6.66 2.06 16.78
CA GLY A 79 6.95 2.91 15.61
C GLY A 79 6.62 4.37 15.86
N ARG A 80 5.49 4.61 16.55
CA ARG A 80 5.03 5.93 16.98
C ARG A 80 5.91 6.48 18.09
N PHE A 81 6.35 5.61 19.01
CA PHE A 81 7.34 5.95 20.03
C PHE A 81 8.62 6.53 19.40
N ILE A 82 9.23 5.83 18.44
CA ILE A 82 10.44 6.33 17.79
C ILE A 82 10.15 7.57 16.93
N ALA A 83 9.06 7.58 16.17
CA ALA A 83 8.71 8.71 15.31
C ALA A 83 8.40 10.02 16.06
N SER A 84 8.10 9.97 17.35
CA SER A 84 7.85 11.15 18.19
C SER A 84 9.11 11.66 18.93
N GLU A 85 10.27 11.05 18.70
CA GLU A 85 11.53 11.48 19.32
C GLU A 85 11.86 12.93 18.94
N GLY A 86 12.13 13.76 19.95
CA GLY A 86 12.37 15.20 19.80
C GLY A 86 11.12 16.03 19.49
N ILE A 87 9.93 15.40 19.40
CA ILE A 87 8.64 16.08 19.16
C ILE A 87 7.81 16.09 20.44
N LEU A 88 7.77 14.96 21.15
CA LEU A 88 7.02 14.80 22.41
C LEU A 88 7.95 14.35 23.53
N ASP A 89 7.71 14.85 24.74
CA ASP A 89 8.35 14.34 25.97
C ASP A 89 7.48 13.30 26.70
N LYS A 90 6.18 13.27 26.39
CA LYS A 90 5.19 12.36 26.99
C LYS A 90 4.24 11.83 25.91
N LEU A 91 3.78 10.59 26.05
CA LEU A 91 2.89 9.95 25.09
C LEU A 91 1.58 9.50 25.73
N GLU A 92 0.51 9.62 24.96
CA GLU A 92 -0.78 9.02 25.28
C GLU A 92 -0.67 7.49 25.17
N CYS A 93 -1.09 6.83 26.23
CA CYS A 93 -0.95 5.39 26.40
C CYS A 93 -2.23 4.76 26.94
N VAL A 94 -2.52 3.57 26.43
CA VAL A 94 -3.47 2.64 27.01
C VAL A 94 -2.67 1.61 27.80
N VAL A 95 -2.86 1.60 29.11
CA VAL A 95 -2.20 0.74 30.08
C VAL A 95 -3.05 -0.51 30.32
N ILE A 96 -2.45 -1.69 30.15
CA ILE A 96 -3.07 -2.97 30.49
C ILE A 96 -2.79 -3.26 31.97
N THR A 97 -3.79 -3.05 32.83
CA THR A 97 -3.66 -3.26 34.27
C THR A 97 -3.89 -4.71 34.72
N SER A 98 -4.35 -5.56 33.81
CA SER A 98 -4.67 -6.97 34.08
C SER A 98 -3.58 -7.96 33.66
N ALA A 99 -2.36 -7.48 33.38
CA ALA A 99 -1.26 -8.35 33.02
C ALA A 99 -0.79 -9.18 34.23
N PRO A 100 -0.23 -10.40 34.03
CA PRO A 100 0.30 -11.20 35.11
C PRO A 100 1.35 -10.45 35.95
N SER A 101 1.36 -10.72 37.26
CA SER A 101 2.33 -10.13 38.18
C SER A 101 3.71 -10.76 38.04
N ASP A 102 3.78 -12.06 37.72
CA ASP A 102 5.04 -12.76 37.47
C ASP A 102 5.72 -12.24 36.19
N PRO A 103 7.02 -11.85 36.24
CA PRO A 103 7.72 -11.27 35.09
C PRO A 103 7.77 -12.16 33.85
N ASP A 104 7.97 -13.47 34.02
CA ASP A 104 8.06 -14.40 32.89
C ASP A 104 6.68 -14.60 32.27
N GLU A 105 5.64 -14.84 33.06
CA GLU A 105 4.26 -14.92 32.57
C GLU A 105 3.81 -13.62 31.88
N ARG A 106 4.19 -12.47 32.44
CA ARG A 106 3.92 -11.15 31.85
C ARG A 106 4.58 -11.00 30.49
N ARG A 107 5.85 -11.39 30.36
CA ARG A 107 6.57 -11.36 29.09
C ARG A 107 5.92 -12.25 28.03
N HIS A 108 5.46 -13.45 28.41
CA HIS A 108 4.69 -14.32 27.52
C HIS A 108 3.35 -13.70 27.10
N PHE A 109 2.67 -13.03 28.03
CA PHE A 109 1.45 -12.29 27.77
C PHE A 109 1.66 -11.14 26.76
N GLU A 110 2.73 -10.35 26.92
CA GLU A 110 3.11 -9.29 25.98
C GLU A 110 3.38 -9.83 24.57
N ALA A 111 4.19 -10.89 24.47
CA ALA A 111 4.48 -11.53 23.18
C ALA A 111 3.21 -12.08 22.51
N SER A 112 2.28 -12.64 23.28
CA SER A 112 0.98 -13.09 22.80
C SER A 112 0.15 -11.96 22.17
N ILE A 113 0.11 -10.79 22.81
CA ILE A 113 -0.56 -9.61 22.24
C ILE A 113 0.13 -9.17 20.94
N PHE A 114 1.47 -9.07 20.96
CA PHE A 114 2.25 -8.62 19.81
C PHE A 114 2.01 -9.48 18.55
N THR A 115 1.85 -10.80 18.72
CA THR A 115 1.56 -11.71 17.59
C THR A 115 0.11 -11.60 17.09
N ARG A 116 -0.84 -11.30 17.99
CA ARG A 116 -2.28 -11.33 17.69
C ARG A 116 -2.86 -10.00 17.24
N GLN A 117 -2.20 -8.87 17.55
CA GLN A 117 -2.74 -7.53 17.28
C GLN A 117 -3.14 -7.28 15.82
N SER A 118 -2.44 -7.91 14.87
CA SER A 118 -2.72 -7.74 13.44
C SER A 118 -3.72 -8.74 12.85
N LEU A 119 -4.08 -9.79 13.61
CA LEU A 119 -4.96 -10.86 13.13
C LEU A 119 -6.42 -10.41 12.99
N TYR A 120 -6.84 -9.45 13.81
CA TYR A 120 -8.23 -9.01 13.91
C TYR A 120 -8.43 -7.57 13.42
N THR A 121 -7.54 -7.09 12.56
CA THR A 121 -7.62 -5.76 11.95
C THR A 121 -7.92 -5.86 10.47
N GLU A 122 -8.97 -5.21 10.01
CA GLU A 122 -9.23 -5.03 8.58
C GLU A 122 -8.43 -3.84 8.07
N LYS A 123 -7.71 -4.04 6.96
CA LYS A 123 -6.97 -2.96 6.33
C LYS A 123 -7.90 -2.17 5.43
N VAL A 124 -7.81 -0.84 5.50
CA VAL A 124 -8.48 0.04 4.52
C VAL A 124 -8.08 -0.38 3.11
N THR A 125 -9.07 -0.68 2.28
CA THR A 125 -8.81 -1.13 0.92
C THR A 125 -8.43 0.06 0.03
N PRO A 126 -7.67 -0.16 -1.05
CA PRO A 126 -7.31 0.93 -1.96
C PRO A 126 -8.53 1.67 -2.56
N LEU A 127 -9.66 0.98 -2.73
CA LEU A 127 -10.90 1.60 -3.21
C LEU A 127 -11.58 2.47 -2.14
N GLN A 128 -11.55 2.07 -0.86
CA GLN A 128 -11.99 2.95 0.23
C GLN A 128 -11.12 4.21 0.31
N MET A 129 -9.80 4.06 0.15
CA MET A 129 -8.89 5.20 0.06
C MET A 129 -9.22 6.11 -1.14
N HIS A 130 -9.56 5.54 -2.30
CA HIS A 130 -10.01 6.31 -3.47
C HIS A 130 -11.23 7.17 -3.14
N LYS A 131 -12.28 6.57 -2.56
CA LYS A 131 -13.50 7.28 -2.17
C LYS A 131 -13.21 8.44 -1.20
N ALA A 132 -12.31 8.22 -0.22
CA ALA A 132 -11.87 9.30 0.67
C ALA A 132 -11.10 10.40 -0.08
N ASN A 133 -10.18 10.03 -0.97
CA ASN A 133 -9.41 10.99 -1.76
C ASN A 133 -10.27 11.82 -2.72
N LEU A 134 -11.37 11.27 -3.23
CA LEU A 134 -12.34 12.04 -4.02
C LEU A 134 -13.03 13.13 -3.20
N ILE A 135 -13.40 12.83 -1.96
CA ILE A 135 -13.98 13.83 -1.04
C ILE A 135 -12.95 14.92 -0.74
N LEU A 136 -11.68 14.54 -0.58
CA LEU A 136 -10.57 15.49 -0.34
C LEU A 136 -10.16 16.28 -1.58
N GLY A 137 -10.70 15.97 -2.76
CA GLY A 137 -10.32 16.62 -4.02
C GLY A 137 -8.87 16.33 -4.43
N GLU A 138 -8.31 15.17 -4.05
CA GLU A 138 -6.94 14.81 -4.42
C GLU A 138 -6.83 14.69 -5.95
N PRO A 139 -5.90 15.42 -6.61
CA PRO A 139 -5.90 15.56 -8.07
C PRO A 139 -5.81 14.25 -8.85
N ASN A 140 -5.04 13.26 -8.37
CA ASN A 140 -4.86 12.00 -9.08
C ASN A 140 -6.10 11.09 -8.96
N ALA A 141 -6.76 11.08 -7.81
CA ALA A 141 -8.02 10.38 -7.60
C ALA A 141 -9.13 10.99 -8.46
N VAL A 142 -9.25 12.33 -8.48
CA VAL A 142 -10.21 13.03 -9.33
C VAL A 142 -9.96 12.71 -10.79
N ALA A 143 -8.72 12.84 -11.27
CA ALA A 143 -8.36 12.50 -12.65
C ALA A 143 -8.66 11.04 -13.02
N LEU A 144 -8.46 10.10 -12.08
CA LEU A 144 -8.81 8.69 -12.28
C LEU A 144 -10.31 8.54 -12.47
N GLN A 145 -11.09 9.17 -11.58
CA GLN A 145 -12.54 9.08 -11.61
C GLN A 145 -13.13 9.70 -12.88
N GLU A 146 -12.59 10.82 -13.35
CA GLU A 146 -12.99 11.42 -14.62
C GLU A 146 -12.84 10.44 -15.81
N VAL A 147 -11.72 9.71 -15.89
CA VAL A 147 -11.51 8.70 -16.94
C VAL A 147 -12.44 7.51 -16.77
N VAL A 148 -12.71 7.10 -15.53
CA VAL A 148 -13.67 6.02 -15.24
C VAL A 148 -15.07 6.40 -15.72
N ASP A 149 -15.52 7.61 -15.39
CA ASP A 149 -16.85 8.12 -15.72
C ASP A 149 -17.00 8.35 -17.24
N GLU A 150 -16.00 8.97 -17.87
CA GLU A 150 -16.00 9.25 -19.31
C GLU A 150 -16.16 7.99 -20.16
N TYR A 151 -15.52 6.88 -19.75
CA TYR A 151 -15.56 5.60 -20.47
C TYR A 151 -16.63 4.65 -19.92
N ASN A 152 -17.48 5.10 -18.97
CA ASN A 152 -18.51 4.29 -18.29
C ASN A 152 -17.95 2.97 -17.74
N LEU A 153 -16.84 3.06 -17.01
CA LEU A 153 -16.13 1.94 -16.43
C LEU A 153 -16.42 1.80 -14.93
N SER A 154 -15.97 0.68 -14.37
CA SER A 154 -15.96 0.40 -12.94
C SER A 154 -14.56 0.02 -12.47
N ILE A 155 -14.28 0.13 -11.18
CA ILE A 155 -13.02 -0.32 -10.57
C ILE A 155 -13.31 -1.59 -9.78
N ALA A 156 -12.47 -2.61 -9.96
CA ALA A 156 -12.64 -3.87 -9.25
C ALA A 156 -12.50 -3.70 -7.73
N GLU A 157 -13.47 -4.23 -6.98
CA GLU A 157 -13.42 -4.34 -5.51
C GLU A 157 -12.68 -5.63 -5.09
N ASP A 158 -12.89 -6.71 -5.86
CA ASP A 158 -12.38 -8.05 -5.54
C ASP A 158 -11.35 -8.60 -6.54
N LYS A 159 -10.71 -9.70 -6.13
CA LYS A 159 -9.85 -10.53 -6.99
C LYS A 159 -10.71 -11.54 -7.74
N GLY A 160 -10.41 -11.76 -9.02
CA GLY A 160 -11.06 -12.79 -9.84
C GLY A 160 -11.25 -12.35 -11.28
N VAL A 161 -12.03 -13.15 -12.02
CA VAL A 161 -12.50 -12.80 -13.36
C VAL A 161 -13.52 -11.68 -13.23
N ARG A 162 -13.28 -10.58 -13.92
CA ARG A 162 -14.10 -9.37 -13.82
C ARG A 162 -15.08 -9.28 -14.96
N LYS A 163 -16.19 -8.60 -14.69
CA LYS A 163 -17.18 -8.25 -15.69
C LYS A 163 -16.56 -7.33 -16.76
N PRO A 164 -17.13 -7.30 -17.97
CA PRO A 164 -16.84 -6.26 -18.94
C PRO A 164 -16.91 -4.86 -18.32
N GLY A 165 -16.04 -3.96 -18.75
CA GLY A 165 -16.00 -2.58 -18.29
C GLY A 165 -15.35 -2.38 -16.90
N THR A 166 -14.67 -3.38 -16.35
CA THR A 166 -14.04 -3.25 -15.02
C THR A 166 -12.51 -3.15 -15.10
N ILE A 167 -11.95 -2.03 -14.62
CA ILE A 167 -10.51 -1.82 -14.40
C ILE A 167 -10.02 -2.76 -13.30
N GLY A 168 -9.05 -3.60 -13.64
CA GLY A 168 -8.65 -4.70 -12.76
C GLY A 168 -7.83 -4.32 -11.53
N SER A 169 -7.28 -3.11 -11.48
CA SER A 169 -6.41 -2.65 -10.38
C SER A 169 -6.45 -1.14 -10.23
N TYR A 170 -7.10 -0.67 -9.16
CA TYR A 170 -7.02 0.73 -8.72
C TYR A 170 -5.57 1.16 -8.52
N THR A 171 -4.78 0.38 -7.79
CA THR A 171 -3.41 0.75 -7.41
C THR A 171 -2.54 1.01 -8.63
N SER A 172 -2.71 0.24 -9.71
CA SER A 172 -1.95 0.44 -10.94
C SER A 172 -2.45 1.64 -11.73
N ALA A 173 -3.77 1.82 -11.84
CA ALA A 173 -4.37 2.99 -12.47
C ALA A 173 -3.89 4.30 -11.80
N TYR A 174 -4.01 4.36 -10.47
CA TYR A 174 -3.56 5.51 -9.67
C TYR A 174 -2.06 5.76 -9.84
N ARG A 175 -1.22 4.71 -9.84
CA ARG A 175 0.22 4.85 -10.08
C ARG A 175 0.56 5.42 -11.46
N ILE A 176 -0.20 5.03 -12.49
CA ILE A 176 0.02 5.53 -13.87
C ILE A 176 -0.32 7.02 -13.92
N ILE A 177 -1.46 7.43 -13.39
CA ILE A 177 -1.88 8.84 -13.34
C ILE A 177 -0.88 9.66 -12.53
N LYS A 178 -0.48 9.18 -11.35
CA LYS A 178 0.53 9.88 -10.53
C LYS A 178 1.87 10.04 -11.26
N ALA A 179 2.25 9.08 -12.11
CA ALA A 179 3.54 9.09 -12.80
C ALA A 179 3.55 9.86 -14.13
N LYS A 180 2.43 9.85 -14.87
CA LYS A 180 2.35 10.36 -16.27
C LYS A 180 1.16 11.28 -16.53
N GLY A 181 0.31 11.51 -15.54
CA GLY A 181 -0.88 12.35 -15.65
C GLY A 181 -2.09 11.64 -16.26
N LYS A 182 -3.23 12.35 -16.25
CA LYS A 182 -4.53 11.90 -16.78
C LYS A 182 -4.43 11.46 -18.25
N ILE A 183 -3.85 12.30 -19.10
CA ILE A 183 -3.80 12.11 -20.57
C ILE A 183 -3.15 10.76 -20.93
N ALA A 184 -2.08 10.38 -20.23
CA ALA A 184 -1.41 9.11 -20.45
C ALA A 184 -2.30 7.91 -20.11
N TYR A 185 -3.00 7.98 -18.96
CA TYR A 185 -3.90 6.92 -18.54
C TYR A 185 -5.12 6.82 -19.45
N GLU A 186 -5.71 7.97 -19.80
CA GLU A 186 -6.81 8.08 -20.74
C GLU A 186 -6.46 7.49 -22.11
N SER A 187 -5.26 7.76 -22.64
CA SER A 187 -4.81 7.20 -23.91
C SER A 187 -4.71 5.67 -23.88
N ILE A 188 -4.27 5.09 -22.76
CA ILE A 188 -4.24 3.64 -22.54
C ILE A 188 -5.68 3.07 -22.51
N ILE A 189 -6.57 3.68 -21.73
CA ILE A 189 -7.97 3.25 -21.64
C ILE A 189 -8.68 3.38 -22.99
N SER A 190 -8.50 4.50 -23.67
CA SER A 190 -9.01 4.76 -25.02
C SER A 190 -8.58 3.67 -26.00
N THR A 191 -7.31 3.25 -25.93
CA THR A 191 -6.78 2.17 -26.79
C THR A 191 -7.48 0.84 -26.51
N CYS A 192 -7.66 0.48 -25.24
CA CYS A 192 -8.42 -0.72 -24.87
C CYS A 192 -9.88 -0.66 -25.34
N CYS A 193 -10.56 0.46 -25.13
CA CYS A 193 -11.95 0.64 -25.54
C CYS A 193 -12.11 0.62 -27.07
N LYS A 194 -11.21 1.28 -27.81
CA LYS A 194 -11.17 1.23 -29.29
C LYS A 194 -10.87 -0.18 -29.81
N ALA A 195 -10.20 -1.02 -29.02
CA ALA A 195 -9.97 -2.43 -29.32
C ALA A 195 -11.16 -3.34 -28.98
N GLY A 196 -12.20 -2.82 -28.32
CA GLY A 196 -13.34 -3.60 -27.82
C GLY A 196 -13.05 -4.36 -26.52
N TYR A 197 -11.90 -4.13 -25.88
CA TYR A 197 -11.50 -4.90 -24.69
C TYR A 197 -12.35 -4.57 -23.47
N ASN A 198 -12.99 -3.40 -23.43
CA ASN A 198 -13.97 -3.08 -22.40
C ASN A 198 -15.23 -3.96 -22.49
N LEU A 199 -15.51 -4.60 -23.63
CA LEU A 199 -16.66 -5.49 -23.81
C LEU A 199 -16.36 -6.94 -23.39
N SER A 200 -15.09 -7.29 -23.21
CA SER A 200 -14.65 -8.63 -22.78
C SER A 200 -14.37 -8.67 -21.28
N GLY A 201 -14.72 -9.79 -20.64
CA GLY A 201 -14.30 -10.06 -19.26
C GLY A 201 -12.77 -10.03 -19.16
N ASP A 202 -12.25 -9.42 -18.08
CA ASP A 202 -10.82 -9.18 -17.87
C ASP A 202 -10.07 -8.42 -18.98
N GLY A 203 -10.76 -7.77 -19.92
CA GLY A 203 -10.11 -7.00 -20.98
C GLY A 203 -9.36 -5.75 -20.49
N LEU A 204 -9.75 -5.21 -19.34
CA LEU A 204 -9.07 -4.12 -18.63
C LEU A 204 -8.31 -4.62 -17.38
N CYS A 205 -7.86 -5.88 -17.38
CA CYS A 205 -7.08 -6.41 -16.27
C CYS A 205 -5.71 -5.72 -16.12
N ASP A 206 -5.13 -5.81 -14.92
CA ASP A 206 -3.84 -5.18 -14.56
C ASP A 206 -2.72 -5.47 -15.57
N LYS A 207 -2.66 -6.72 -16.06
CA LYS A 207 -1.64 -7.15 -17.01
C LYS A 207 -1.74 -6.43 -18.36
N ILE A 208 -2.96 -6.20 -18.87
CA ILE A 208 -3.15 -5.42 -20.12
C ILE A 208 -2.72 -3.97 -19.88
N ILE A 209 -3.30 -3.32 -18.86
CA ILE A 209 -3.06 -1.90 -18.58
C ILE A 209 -1.58 -1.62 -18.33
N ARG A 210 -0.89 -2.43 -17.51
CA ARG A 210 0.54 -2.23 -17.20
C ARG A 210 1.46 -2.44 -18.41
N ASN A 211 1.14 -3.39 -19.29
CA ASN A 211 1.94 -3.64 -20.48
C ASN A 211 1.71 -2.54 -21.54
N LEU A 212 0.49 -2.04 -21.70
CA LEU A 212 0.22 -0.86 -22.53
C LEU A 212 0.85 0.42 -21.95
N TYR A 213 0.85 0.59 -20.63
CA TYR A 213 1.62 1.65 -19.98
C TYR A 213 3.11 1.59 -20.32
N LYS A 214 3.68 0.37 -20.38
CA LYS A 214 5.06 0.18 -20.84
C LYS A 214 5.22 0.65 -22.28
N ILE A 215 4.34 0.24 -23.19
CA ILE A 215 4.35 0.70 -24.59
C ILE A 215 4.27 2.23 -24.66
N TYR A 216 3.34 2.85 -23.95
CA TYR A 216 3.22 4.31 -23.86
C TYR A 216 4.51 4.97 -23.38
N CYS A 217 5.17 4.43 -22.35
CA CYS A 217 6.40 5.01 -21.81
C CYS A 217 7.57 5.04 -22.82
N PHE A 218 7.58 4.14 -23.80
CA PHE A 218 8.70 4.02 -24.75
C PHE A 218 8.36 4.53 -26.16
N TYR A 219 7.10 4.39 -26.58
CA TYR A 219 6.64 4.71 -27.94
C TYR A 219 5.59 5.82 -27.96
N GLY A 220 5.14 6.31 -26.79
CA GLY A 220 4.05 7.30 -26.68
C GLY A 220 2.74 6.81 -27.27
N ASP A 221 1.88 7.75 -27.64
CA ASP A 221 0.58 7.47 -28.25
C ASP A 221 0.69 6.80 -29.62
N ILE A 222 1.78 7.08 -30.36
CA ILE A 222 2.04 6.43 -31.65
C ILE A 222 2.13 4.92 -31.47
N GLY A 223 2.84 4.45 -30.44
CA GLY A 223 2.90 3.03 -30.09
C GLY A 223 1.53 2.44 -29.78
N LEU A 224 0.71 3.14 -28.99
CA LEU A 224 -0.64 2.70 -28.63
C LEU A 224 -1.56 2.59 -29.87
N VAL A 225 -1.51 3.57 -30.77
CA VAL A 225 -2.27 3.54 -32.03
C VAL A 225 -1.81 2.38 -32.91
N LYS A 226 -0.51 2.14 -33.01
CA LYS A 226 0.05 1.06 -33.84
C LYS A 226 -0.23 -0.34 -33.31
N VAL A 227 -0.39 -0.54 -31.99
CA VAL A 227 -0.79 -1.85 -31.43
C VAL A 227 -2.31 -2.11 -31.50
N LEU A 228 -3.11 -1.10 -31.83
CA LEU A 228 -4.57 -1.23 -31.90
C LEU A 228 -5.05 -2.35 -32.86
N PRO A 229 -4.47 -2.55 -34.07
CA PRO A 229 -4.91 -3.60 -34.99
C PRO A 229 -4.73 -5.02 -34.44
N ILE A 230 -3.59 -5.32 -33.81
CA ILE A 230 -3.36 -6.64 -33.21
C ILE A 230 -4.29 -6.87 -32.01
N MET A 231 -4.56 -5.82 -31.22
CA MET A 231 -5.53 -5.90 -30.13
C MET A 231 -6.94 -6.17 -30.66
N ARG A 232 -7.42 -5.43 -31.68
CA ARG A 232 -8.74 -5.67 -32.30
C ARG A 232 -8.89 -7.08 -32.87
N GLY A 233 -7.82 -7.64 -33.42
CA GLY A 233 -7.83 -8.98 -34.01
C GLY A 233 -7.68 -10.12 -32.99
N THR A 234 -7.60 -9.85 -31.69
CA THR A 234 -7.37 -10.88 -30.67
C THR A 234 -8.14 -10.64 -29.38
N GLU A 235 -8.72 -11.70 -28.81
CA GLU A 235 -9.28 -11.62 -27.47
C GLU A 235 -8.20 -11.30 -26.42
N PRO A 236 -8.53 -10.58 -25.33
CA PRO A 236 -7.54 -10.19 -24.32
C PRO A 236 -6.79 -11.37 -23.70
N SER A 237 -7.48 -12.50 -23.47
CA SER A 237 -6.88 -13.73 -22.95
C SER A 237 -5.88 -14.33 -23.93
N THR A 238 -6.24 -14.39 -25.21
CA THR A 238 -5.39 -14.88 -26.29
C THR A 238 -4.16 -13.99 -26.47
N LEU A 239 -4.31 -12.66 -26.44
CA LEU A 239 -3.18 -11.73 -26.57
C LEU A 239 -2.18 -11.91 -25.41
N LYS A 240 -2.68 -12.05 -24.17
CA LYS A 240 -1.83 -12.38 -23.01
C LYS A 240 -1.11 -13.71 -23.19
N ALA A 241 -1.81 -14.74 -23.68
CA ALA A 241 -1.24 -16.06 -23.91
C ALA A 241 -0.14 -16.05 -24.98
N LYS A 242 -0.33 -15.32 -26.09
CA LYS A 242 0.70 -15.12 -27.12
C LYS A 242 1.95 -14.48 -26.55
N GLY A 243 1.80 -13.46 -25.70
CA GLY A 243 2.94 -12.85 -25.01
C GLY A 243 3.69 -13.84 -24.12
N ILE A 244 2.98 -14.62 -23.30
CA ILE A 244 3.60 -15.65 -22.44
C ILE A 244 4.30 -16.74 -23.28
N ALA A 245 3.70 -17.18 -24.38
CA ALA A 245 4.28 -18.19 -25.26
C ALA A 245 5.57 -17.70 -25.93
N ALA A 246 5.61 -16.43 -26.36
CA ALA A 246 6.81 -15.82 -26.93
C ALA A 246 7.91 -15.58 -25.87
N TYR A 247 7.52 -15.30 -24.63
CA TYR A 247 8.42 -14.90 -23.56
C TYR A 247 8.11 -15.62 -22.22
N PRO A 248 8.31 -16.95 -22.16
CA PRO A 248 7.88 -17.77 -21.02
C PRO A 248 8.62 -17.43 -19.72
N GLU A 249 9.90 -17.09 -19.80
CA GLU A 249 10.72 -16.71 -18.64
C GLU A 249 10.50 -15.26 -18.17
N ARG A 250 9.68 -14.48 -18.88
CA ARG A 250 9.47 -13.05 -18.62
C ARG A 250 8.01 -12.71 -18.39
N VAL A 251 7.31 -13.53 -17.61
CA VAL A 251 5.84 -13.48 -17.40
C VAL A 251 5.28 -12.06 -17.20
N GLU A 252 5.94 -11.20 -16.42
CA GLU A 252 5.47 -9.83 -16.15
C GLU A 252 5.59 -8.88 -17.36
N LEU A 253 6.63 -9.05 -18.18
CA LEU A 253 6.94 -8.21 -19.35
C LEU A 253 6.52 -8.87 -20.67
N SER A 254 6.01 -10.09 -20.61
CA SER A 254 5.85 -10.96 -21.78
C SER A 254 4.97 -10.32 -22.87
N LEU A 255 3.90 -9.65 -22.46
CA LEU A 255 3.02 -8.94 -23.37
C LEU A 255 3.67 -7.66 -23.94
N ALA A 256 4.34 -6.86 -23.14
CA ALA A 256 5.03 -5.66 -23.63
C ALA A 256 6.14 -5.99 -24.62
N LEU A 257 6.90 -7.07 -24.38
CA LEU A 257 7.93 -7.55 -25.32
C LEU A 257 7.30 -8.02 -26.63
N TYR A 258 6.22 -8.82 -26.55
CA TYR A 258 5.49 -9.27 -27.72
C TYR A 258 4.90 -8.11 -28.54
N LEU A 259 4.32 -7.11 -27.89
CA LEU A 259 3.81 -5.90 -28.54
C LEU A 259 4.95 -5.06 -29.15
N GLN A 260 6.12 -5.01 -28.50
CA GLN A 260 7.30 -4.37 -29.09
C GLN A 260 7.76 -5.09 -30.35
N ASP A 261 7.82 -6.42 -30.37
CA ASP A 261 8.22 -7.15 -31.59
C ASP A 261 7.25 -6.89 -32.74
N TYR A 262 5.96 -6.76 -32.42
CA TYR A 262 4.95 -6.33 -33.38
C TYR A 262 5.21 -4.90 -33.88
N LEU A 263 5.53 -3.95 -33.00
CA LEU A 263 5.90 -2.59 -33.42
C LEU A 263 7.16 -2.59 -34.31
N VAL A 264 8.17 -3.40 -33.95
CA VAL A 264 9.40 -3.53 -34.73
C VAL A 264 9.13 -4.10 -36.12
N SER A 265 8.22 -5.07 -36.25
CA SER A 265 7.83 -5.59 -37.57
C SER A 265 7.07 -4.56 -38.42
N LEU A 266 6.48 -3.53 -37.79
CA LEU A 266 5.91 -2.35 -38.45
C LEU A 266 6.94 -1.23 -38.72
N GLY A 267 8.23 -1.48 -38.47
CA GLY A 267 9.33 -0.54 -38.72
C GLY A 267 9.67 0.40 -37.56
N GLU A 268 9.09 0.23 -36.37
CA GLU A 268 9.51 0.99 -35.19
C GLU A 268 10.85 0.50 -34.65
N PRO A 269 11.71 1.38 -34.11
CA PRO A 269 12.95 0.96 -33.46
C PRO A 269 12.66 0.20 -32.16
N LYS A 270 13.45 -0.84 -31.85
CA LYS A 270 13.40 -1.53 -30.56
C LYS A 270 13.81 -0.57 -29.43
N GLN A 271 12.88 -0.23 -28.53
CA GLN A 271 13.11 0.77 -27.48
C GLN A 271 13.58 0.20 -26.14
N PHE A 272 13.27 -1.06 -25.81
CA PHE A 272 13.68 -1.67 -24.54
C PHE A 272 14.10 -3.13 -24.66
N ASN A 273 15.01 -3.54 -23.77
CA ASN A 273 15.53 -4.91 -23.72
C ASN A 273 14.61 -5.85 -22.92
N GLU A 274 14.99 -7.13 -22.83
CA GLU A 274 14.21 -8.17 -22.15
C GLU A 274 14.14 -7.96 -20.62
N LYS A 275 14.90 -7.00 -20.08
CA LYS A 275 14.81 -6.55 -18.67
C LYS A 275 13.92 -5.32 -18.52
N GLY A 276 13.29 -4.85 -19.59
CA GLY A 276 12.43 -3.67 -19.61
C GLY A 276 13.20 -2.35 -19.44
N LYS A 277 14.50 -2.33 -19.70
CA LYS A 277 15.33 -1.13 -19.66
C LYS A 277 15.45 -0.52 -21.06
N LYS A 278 15.46 0.82 -21.13
CA LYS A 278 15.64 1.55 -22.39
C LYS A 278 16.95 1.10 -23.06
N ILE A 279 16.90 0.86 -24.35
CA ILE A 279 18.07 0.66 -25.19
C ILE A 279 18.52 2.07 -25.60
N SER A 280 19.76 2.42 -25.25
CA SER A 280 20.41 3.69 -25.60
C SER A 280 20.53 3.85 -27.11
#